data_AF-Q9T7B8-F1
#
_entry.id   AF-Q9T7B8-F1
#
_cell.length_a   1.000
_cell.length_b   1.000
_cell.length_c   1.000
_cell.angle_alpha   90.00
_cell.angle_beta   90.00
_cell.angle_gamma   90.00
#
_symmetry.space_group_name_H-M   'P 1'
#
loop_
_entity.id
_entity.type
_entity.pdbx_description
1 polymer ?
#
loop_
_entity_poly.entity_id
_entity_poly.type
_entity_poly.pdbx_seq_one_letter_code
_entity_poly.pdbx_strand_id
1 'polypeptide(L)'
;MTNMRKSHPLIKIINHSFIDLPAPSNISAWWNFGSLLGVCLTLQIITGLFLAMHYTADTTTAFSSVTHICRDVNYGWLIRYTHANGASMFFILLYFHIGRGIYYG
;
A
#
# COMPACT_ATOMS: atom_id res chain seq x y z
N MET A 1 22.83 -30.46 1.42
CA MET A 1 21.41 -30.45 0.98
C MET A 1 20.99 -29.01 0.72
N THR A 2 20.33 -28.72 -0.39
CA THR A 2 19.76 -27.38 -0.65
C THR A 2 18.50 -27.17 0.18
N ASN A 3 18.44 -26.08 0.94
CA ASN A 3 17.26 -25.71 1.74
C ASN A 3 16.04 -25.52 0.82
N MET A 4 14.84 -25.90 1.31
CA MET A 4 13.54 -25.67 0.69
C MET A 4 13.37 -24.23 0.17
N ARG A 5 13.90 -23.25 0.89
CA ARG A 5 13.88 -21.83 0.49
C ARG A 5 14.50 -21.56 -0.88
N LYS A 6 15.51 -22.36 -1.26
CA LYS A 6 16.23 -22.22 -2.54
C LYS A 6 15.78 -23.22 -3.61
N SER A 7 15.07 -24.29 -3.23
CA SER A 7 14.63 -25.35 -4.16
C SER A 7 13.15 -25.27 -4.54
N HIS A 8 12.26 -24.86 -3.63
CA HIS A 8 10.82 -24.82 -3.92
C HIS A 8 10.49 -23.69 -4.90
N PRO A 9 9.83 -23.95 -6.05
CA PRO A 9 9.66 -22.97 -7.13
C PRO A 9 9.06 -21.62 -6.70
N LEU A 10 8.02 -21.64 -5.85
CA LEU A 10 7.39 -20.40 -5.35
C LEU A 10 8.24 -19.68 -4.31
N ILE A 11 8.85 -20.43 -3.38
CA ILE A 11 9.60 -19.83 -2.27
C ILE A 11 10.93 -19.28 -2.80
N LYS A 12 11.49 -19.90 -3.85
CA LYS A 12 12.69 -19.43 -4.53
C LYS A 12 12.53 -17.99 -5.04
N ILE A 13 11.35 -17.62 -5.57
CA ILE A 13 11.06 -16.25 -6.01
C ILE A 13 11.16 -15.27 -4.83
N ILE A 14 10.47 -15.58 -3.73
CA ILE A 14 10.51 -14.77 -2.50
C ILE A 14 11.94 -14.67 -1.96
N ASN A 15 12.69 -15.77 -2.01
CA ASN A 15 14.06 -15.79 -1.54
C ASN A 15 14.95 -14.81 -2.29
N HIS A 16 14.89 -14.83 -3.63
CA HIS A 16 15.74 -13.97 -4.44
C HIS A 16 15.34 -12.49 -4.43
N SER A 17 14.07 -12.18 -4.18
CA SER A 17 13.59 -10.79 -4.17
C SER A 17 13.52 -10.15 -2.78
N PHE A 18 13.48 -10.94 -1.69
CA PHE A 18 13.18 -10.41 -0.36
C PHE A 18 14.14 -10.87 0.75
N ILE A 19 14.74 -12.06 0.65
CA ILE A 19 15.54 -12.64 1.74
C ILE A 19 17.03 -12.61 1.41
N ASP A 20 17.45 -13.35 0.38
CA ASP A 20 18.83 -13.41 -0.09
C ASP A 20 19.05 -12.43 -1.27
N LEU A 21 18.44 -11.25 -1.21
CA LEU A 21 18.66 -10.18 -2.19
C LEU A 21 19.98 -9.44 -1.84
N PRO A 22 20.99 -9.41 -2.71
CA PRO A 22 22.18 -8.59 -2.48
C PRO A 22 21.81 -7.11 -2.61
N ALA A 23 21.84 -6.37 -1.51
CA ALA A 23 21.61 -4.92 -1.47
C ALA A 23 22.93 -4.18 -1.19
N PRO A 24 23.16 -2.99 -1.79
CA PRO A 24 24.32 -2.16 -1.44
C PRO A 24 24.30 -1.78 0.05
N SER A 25 25.45 -1.80 0.72
CA SER A 25 25.55 -1.52 2.16
C SER A 25 25.34 -0.05 2.52
N ASN A 26 25.40 0.86 1.54
CA ASN A 26 25.36 2.31 1.72
C ASN A 26 24.06 2.96 1.20
N ILE A 27 22.98 2.20 1.02
CA ILE A 27 21.67 2.79 0.66
C ILE A 27 21.19 3.72 1.78
N SER A 28 20.73 4.91 1.39
CA SER A 28 20.24 5.93 2.34
C SER A 28 18.76 5.74 2.67
N ALA A 29 18.23 6.57 3.58
CA ALA A 29 16.82 6.55 3.95
C ALA A 29 15.86 6.71 2.75
N TRP A 30 16.31 7.34 1.66
CA TRP A 30 15.52 7.54 0.44
C TRP A 30 15.14 6.24 -0.28
N TRP A 31 15.85 5.13 -0.05
CA TRP A 31 15.50 3.83 -0.63
C TRP A 31 14.26 3.19 0.03
N ASN A 32 13.83 3.66 1.21
CA ASN A 32 12.63 3.15 1.90
C ASN A 32 11.32 3.53 1.20
N PHE A 33 11.30 4.59 0.38
CA PHE A 33 10.05 5.04 -0.24
C PHE A 33 9.43 4.00 -1.17
N GLY A 34 10.23 3.08 -1.73
CA GLY A 34 9.70 1.97 -2.54
C GLY A 34 8.87 0.98 -1.73
N SER A 35 9.36 0.53 -0.58
CA SER A 35 8.61 -0.40 0.29
C SER A 35 7.40 0.29 0.93
N LEU A 36 7.54 1.56 1.33
CA LEU A 36 6.44 2.35 1.86
C LEU A 36 5.30 2.53 0.84
N LEU A 37 5.61 2.71 -0.45
CA LEU A 37 4.60 2.71 -1.52
C LEU A 37 3.87 1.37 -1.63
N GLY A 38 4.58 0.24 -1.52
CA GLY A 38 3.97 -1.10 -1.51
C GLY A 38 3.03 -1.31 -0.32
N VAL A 39 3.43 -0.85 0.87
CA VAL A 39 2.57 -0.86 2.07
C VAL A 39 1.34 0.03 1.86
N CYS A 40 1.54 1.25 1.34
CA CYS A 40 0.45 2.19 1.08
C CYS A 40 -0.55 1.63 0.07
N LEU A 41 -0.08 0.98 -1.01
CA LEU A 41 -0.96 0.31 -1.97
C LEU A 41 -1.79 -0.79 -1.32
N THR A 42 -1.16 -1.66 -0.52
CA THR A 42 -1.86 -2.73 0.21
C THR A 42 -2.93 -2.15 1.14
N LEU A 43 -2.60 -1.09 1.88
CA LEU A 43 -3.54 -0.38 2.74
C LEU A 43 -4.73 0.19 1.94
N GLN A 44 -4.47 0.84 0.80
CA GLN A 44 -5.53 1.42 -0.03
C GLN A 44 -6.45 0.35 -0.60
N ILE A 45 -5.92 -0.80 -1.06
CA ILE A 45 -6.72 -1.92 -1.57
C ILE A 45 -7.62 -2.47 -0.47
N ILE A 46 -7.06 -2.75 0.72
CA ILE A 46 -7.83 -3.31 1.84
C ILE A 46 -8.92 -2.32 2.26
N THR A 47 -8.55 -1.07 2.60
CA THR A 47 -9.53 -0.06 3.04
C THR A 47 -10.57 0.24 1.97
N GLY A 48 -10.16 0.31 0.69
CA GLY A 48 -11.06 0.55 -0.43
C GLY A 48 -12.06 -0.59 -0.64
N LEU A 49 -11.63 -1.84 -0.48
CA LEU A 49 -12.51 -3.01 -0.55
C LEU A 49 -13.59 -2.95 0.54
N PHE A 50 -13.21 -2.66 1.79
CA PHE A 50 -14.17 -2.53 2.90
C PHE A 50 -15.13 -1.34 2.71
N LEU A 51 -14.67 -0.23 2.14
CA LEU A 51 -15.55 0.90 1.80
C LEU A 51 -16.54 0.53 0.68
N ALA A 52 -16.07 -0.19 -0.35
CA ALA A 52 -16.90 -0.60 -1.47
C ALA A 52 -18.06 -1.53 -1.06
N MET A 53 -17.89 -2.34 -0.01
CA MET A 53 -18.96 -3.18 0.55
C MET A 53 -20.17 -2.39 1.07
N HIS A 54 -19.99 -1.10 1.38
CA HIS A 54 -21.02 -0.23 1.96
C HIS A 54 -21.35 1.00 1.09
N TYR A 55 -20.64 1.21 -0.02
CA TYR A 55 -20.84 2.33 -0.93
C TYR A 55 -21.90 2.00 -1.98
N THR A 56 -22.70 2.98 -2.39
CA THR A 56 -23.67 2.85 -3.49
C THR A 56 -23.31 3.82 -4.62
N ALA A 57 -23.07 3.29 -5.82
CA ALA A 57 -22.61 4.05 -6.99
C ALA A 57 -23.75 4.72 -7.79
N ASP A 58 -24.85 5.09 -7.12
CA ASP A 58 -25.96 5.82 -7.74
C ASP A 58 -25.91 7.30 -7.32
N THR A 59 -26.13 8.23 -8.26
CA THR A 59 -25.97 9.68 -8.01
C THR A 59 -26.90 10.21 -6.91
N THR A 60 -28.04 9.58 -6.68
CA THR A 60 -28.99 10.01 -5.64
C THR A 60 -28.58 9.55 -4.24
N THR A 61 -27.77 8.50 -4.13
CA THR A 61 -27.39 7.87 -2.85
C THR A 61 -25.88 7.83 -2.57
N ALA A 62 -25.03 8.25 -3.52
CA ALA A 62 -23.58 8.22 -3.37
C ALA A 62 -23.10 8.99 -2.13
N PHE A 63 -23.56 10.22 -1.93
CA PHE A 63 -23.18 11.01 -0.76
C PHE A 63 -23.71 10.42 0.55
N SER A 64 -24.99 10.03 0.58
CA SER A 64 -25.59 9.47 1.79
C SER A 64 -24.95 8.14 2.19
N SER A 65 -24.56 7.29 1.24
CA SER A 65 -23.83 6.04 1.53
C SER A 65 -22.46 6.28 2.19
N VAL A 66 -21.72 7.33 1.79
CA VAL A 66 -20.47 7.73 2.47
C VAL A 66 -20.73 8.24 3.90
N THR A 67 -21.83 8.97 4.11
CA THR A 67 -22.20 9.41 5.46
C THR A 67 -22.61 8.24 6.35
N HIS A 68 -23.33 7.26 5.80
CA HIS A 68 -23.70 6.01 6.47
C HIS A 68 -22.45 5.21 6.86
N ILE A 69 -21.46 5.09 5.97
CA ILE A 69 -20.16 4.48 6.31
C ILE A 69 -19.53 5.16 7.53
N CYS A 70 -19.54 6.49 7.59
CA CYS A 70 -18.87 7.19 8.68
C CYS A 70 -19.62 7.13 10.02
N ARG A 71 -20.95 7.01 10.00
CA ARG A 71 -21.79 7.14 11.21
C ARG A 71 -22.31 5.82 11.74
N ASP A 72 -22.67 4.90 10.83
CA ASP A 72 -23.47 3.73 11.17
C ASP A 72 -22.68 2.42 11.02
N VAL A 73 -21.65 2.40 10.17
CA VAL A 73 -20.75 1.24 10.03
C VAL A 73 -19.70 1.24 11.17
N ASN A 74 -19.56 0.09 11.83
CA ASN A 74 -18.55 -0.10 12.89
C ASN A 74 -17.14 0.25 12.40
N TYR A 75 -16.48 1.22 13.05
CA TYR A 75 -15.18 1.77 12.65
C TYR A 75 -15.12 2.34 11.22
N GLY A 76 -16.27 2.56 10.57
CA GLY A 76 -16.30 3.02 9.18
C GLY A 76 -15.71 4.42 9.00
N TRP A 77 -15.82 5.31 10.01
CA TRP A 77 -15.12 6.59 10.03
C TRP A 77 -13.60 6.42 9.94
N LEU A 78 -13.05 5.47 10.72
CA LEU A 78 -11.61 5.20 10.77
C LEU A 78 -11.15 4.68 9.41
N ILE A 79 -11.85 3.70 8.83
CA ILE A 79 -11.54 3.14 7.51
C ILE A 79 -11.60 4.23 6.44
N ARG A 80 -12.66 5.05 6.44
CA ARG A 80 -12.84 6.15 5.47
C ARG A 80 -11.72 7.18 5.56
N TYR A 81 -11.36 7.63 6.75
CA TYR A 81 -10.29 8.61 6.92
C TYR A 81 -8.91 8.01 6.66
N THR A 82 -8.71 6.72 6.95
CA THR A 82 -7.45 6.03 6.61
C THR A 82 -7.31 5.93 5.09
N HIS A 83 -8.37 5.58 4.36
CA HIS A 83 -8.35 5.54 2.89
C HIS A 83 -8.13 6.92 2.26
N ALA A 84 -8.79 7.96 2.79
CA ALA A 84 -8.67 9.33 2.27
C ALA A 84 -7.28 9.93 2.54
N ASN A 85 -6.78 9.87 3.78
CA ASN A 85 -5.45 10.38 4.11
C ASN A 85 -4.33 9.48 3.55
N GLY A 86 -4.59 8.17 3.43
CA GLY A 86 -3.70 7.22 2.79
C GLY A 86 -3.43 7.57 1.32
N ALA A 87 -4.44 8.08 0.60
CA ALA A 87 -4.23 8.58 -0.76
C ALA A 87 -3.25 9.77 -0.80
N SER A 88 -3.38 10.74 0.12
CA SER A 88 -2.42 11.85 0.22
C SER A 88 -1.01 11.37 0.55
N MET A 89 -0.89 10.44 1.51
CA MET A 89 0.39 9.83 1.86
C MET A 89 1.01 9.09 0.66
N PHE A 90 0.19 8.39 -0.13
CA PHE A 90 0.64 7.71 -1.35
C PHE A 90 1.35 8.70 -2.30
N PHE A 91 0.74 9.85 -2.57
CA PHE A 91 1.34 10.85 -3.46
C PHE A 91 2.61 11.49 -2.87
N ILE A 92 2.64 11.76 -1.56
CA ILE A 92 3.87 12.25 -0.90
C ILE A 92 5.01 11.25 -1.08
N LEU A 93 4.77 9.97 -0.79
CA LEU A 93 5.76 8.91 -0.95
C LEU A 93 6.17 8.74 -2.43
N LEU A 94 5.23 8.89 -3.36
CA LEU A 94 5.48 8.80 -4.80
C LEU A 94 6.43 9.91 -5.25
N TYR A 95 6.18 11.15 -4.84
CA TYR A 95 7.04 12.29 -5.20
C TYR A 95 8.44 12.16 -4.62
N PHE A 96 8.58 11.69 -3.37
CA PHE A 96 9.91 11.41 -2.82
C PHE A 96 10.61 10.25 -3.52
N HIS A 97 9.87 9.19 -3.89
CA HIS A 97 10.44 8.06 -4.62
C HIS A 97 10.96 8.47 -6.00
N ILE A 98 10.20 9.29 -6.74
CA ILE A 98 10.60 9.86 -8.04
C ILE A 98 11.79 10.81 -7.85
N GLY A 99 11.71 11.74 -6.90
CA GLY A 99 12.77 12.72 -6.62
C GLY A 99 14.10 12.06 -6.28
N ARG A 100 14.07 10.95 -5.50
CA ARG A 100 15.25 10.11 -5.25
C ARG A 100 15.86 9.62 -6.56
N GLY A 101 15.05 9.08 -7.49
CA GLY A 101 15.54 8.57 -8.77
C GLY A 101 16.15 9.68 -9.64
N ILE A 102 15.54 10.87 -9.65
CA ILE A 102 16.10 12.02 -10.37
C ILE A 102 17.45 12.44 -9.76
N TYR A 103 17.58 12.44 -8.43
CA TYR A 103 18.78 12.91 -7.75
C TYR A 103 19.97 11.95 -7.85
N TYR A 104 19.74 10.63 -7.75
CA TYR A 104 20.81 9.62 -7.78
C TYR A 104 21.08 9.01 -9.16
N GLY A 105 20.26 9.34 -10.18
CA GLY A 105 20.30 8.72 -11.51
C GLY A 105 19.68 7.33 -11.53
#